data_AF-W4LCP6-F1
#
_entry.id   AF-W4LCP6-F1
#
_cell.length_a   1.000
_cell.length_b   1.000
_cell.length_c   1.000
_cell.angle_alpha   90.00
_cell.angle_beta   90.00
_cell.angle_gamma   90.00
#
_symmetry.space_group_name_H-M   'P 1'
#
loop_
_entity.id
_entity.type
_entity.pdbx_description
1 polymer ?
#
loop_
_entity_poly.entity_id
_entity_poly.type
_entity_poly.pdbx_seq_one_letter_code
_entity_poly.pdbx_strand_id
1 'polypeptide(L)'
;MLDKLNHALRGLGGWLSRSSYIKPSLVLAGIVVMGTLGLTYFESISPANALWWTVVTISTVGYGDITPETFGGRMVGVVAMLSGIGLLGTISAMLASTMVSADWRKTHGMESLTYEHHFIICGWNHKAREIVNELRADQGAREAPVVLIADLPELPTEAAEVAFVRGEVTVETMAQANMQAARAVVILSDEHIDAFSRDARSILTTLTIKKAFPQLYTCVELADDNNRTHCKLAGADEMIVSGALTSHLLVLAALDPGVTTVVSELLSRHVGSHELYLTPIAADFSGCTFLEVLSRLKAADNVLALGVQHADGSNRLNPPPDYVLQTGDQLFVVAPHRPDFSSG
;
A
#
# COMPACT_ATOMS: atom_id res chain seq x y z
N MET A 1 50.15 10.21 18.24
CA MET A 1 49.20 9.32 18.95
C MET A 1 48.04 10.10 19.57
N LEU A 2 48.30 11.25 20.19
CA LEU A 2 47.28 12.14 20.78
C LEU A 2 46.27 12.71 19.77
N ASP A 3 46.68 13.06 18.55
CA ASP A 3 45.75 13.62 17.55
C ASP A 3 44.76 12.61 16.96
N LYS A 4 45.15 11.34 16.81
CA LYS A 4 44.24 10.27 16.39
C LYS A 4 43.20 9.97 17.46
N LEU A 5 43.57 10.09 18.75
CA LEU A 5 42.66 9.95 19.88
C LEU A 5 41.63 11.10 19.90
N ASN A 6 42.08 12.34 19.70
CA ASN A 6 41.20 13.52 19.65
C ASN A 6 40.21 13.49 18.47
N HIS A 7 40.64 12.98 17.30
CA HIS A 7 39.75 12.85 16.15
C HIS A 7 38.70 11.74 16.34
N ALA A 8 39.08 10.63 16.99
CA ALA A 8 38.14 9.57 17.37
C ALA A 8 37.14 10.05 18.44
N LEU A 9 37.58 10.84 19.43
CA LEU A 9 36.73 11.42 20.48
C LEU A 9 35.73 12.46 19.93
N ARG A 10 36.12 13.26 18.93
CA ARG A 10 35.21 14.18 18.24
C ARG A 10 34.21 13.47 17.34
N GLY A 11 34.63 12.39 16.66
CA GLY A 11 33.75 11.51 15.89
C GLY A 11 32.72 10.80 16.77
N LEU A 12 33.15 10.29 17.92
CA LEU A 12 32.25 9.75 18.95
C LEU A 12 31.31 10.82 19.47
N GLY A 13 31.79 12.03 19.80
CA GLY A 13 30.95 13.12 20.29
C GLY A 13 29.85 13.54 19.29
N GLY A 14 30.18 13.60 18.00
CA GLY A 14 29.22 13.86 16.93
C GLY A 14 28.21 12.73 16.75
N TRP A 15 28.65 11.47 16.83
CA TRP A 15 27.78 10.29 16.77
C TRP A 15 26.86 10.18 17.99
N LEU A 16 27.38 10.43 19.19
CA LEU A 16 26.63 10.51 20.45
C LEU A 16 25.58 11.62 20.46
N SER A 17 25.83 12.73 19.77
CA SER A 17 24.89 13.84 19.69
C SER A 17 23.72 13.63 18.72
N ARG A 18 23.84 12.67 17.79
CA ARG A 18 22.89 12.43 16.68
C ARG A 18 21.75 11.48 17.01
N SER A 19 21.93 10.58 17.97
CA SER A 19 20.88 9.66 18.40
C SER A 19 20.16 10.22 19.62
N SER A 20 18.85 10.46 19.49
CA SER A 20 17.98 11.00 20.55
C SER A 20 17.99 10.17 21.84
N TYR A 21 18.45 8.91 21.78
CA TYR A 21 18.45 7.96 22.89
C TYR A 21 19.74 7.98 23.72
N ILE A 22 20.86 8.46 23.18
CA ILE A 22 22.16 8.32 23.85
C ILE A 22 22.27 9.23 25.08
N LYS A 23 21.78 10.47 24.98
CA LYS A 23 21.82 11.44 26.08
C LYS A 23 21.04 10.97 27.33
N PRO A 24 19.77 10.54 27.24
CA PRO A 24 19.05 10.03 28.43
C PRO A 24 19.67 8.74 28.98
N SER A 25 20.19 7.84 28.12
CA SER A 25 20.89 6.64 28.58
C SER A 25 22.17 6.96 29.38
N LEU A 26 22.93 7.99 28.98
CA LEU A 26 24.09 8.46 29.73
C LEU A 26 23.69 9.11 31.07
N VAL A 27 22.61 9.88 31.09
CA VAL A 27 22.07 10.47 32.32
C VAL A 27 21.62 9.38 33.29
N LEU A 28 20.91 8.35 32.80
CA LEU A 28 20.55 7.17 33.58
C LEU A 28 21.77 6.48 34.19
N ALA A 29 22.78 6.18 33.36
CA ALA A 29 24.01 5.54 33.82
C ALA A 29 24.71 6.41 34.89
N GLY A 30 24.76 7.72 34.70
CA GLY A 30 25.31 8.68 35.66
C GLY A 30 24.56 8.68 36.99
N ILE A 31 23.22 8.67 36.98
CA ILE A 31 22.40 8.62 38.20
C ILE A 31 22.60 7.28 38.92
N VAL A 32 22.64 6.17 38.19
CA VAL A 32 22.86 4.84 38.77
C VAL A 32 24.24 4.76 39.45
N VAL A 33 25.29 5.25 38.79
CA VAL A 33 26.64 5.29 39.35
C VAL A 33 26.70 6.23 40.56
N MET A 34 26.10 7.42 40.48
CA MET A 34 26.07 8.38 41.59
C MET A 34 25.30 7.84 42.80
N GLY A 35 24.13 7.23 42.59
CA GLY A 35 23.31 6.62 43.64
C GLY A 35 24.05 5.46 44.32
N THR A 36 24.68 4.60 43.52
CA THR A 36 25.49 3.47 44.02
C THR A 36 26.66 3.96 44.87
N LEU A 37 27.47 4.88 44.36
CA LEU A 37 28.62 5.42 45.09
C LEU A 37 28.21 6.21 46.35
N GLY A 38 27.14 6.99 46.26
CA GLY A 38 26.60 7.76 47.37
C GLY A 38 26.14 6.86 48.51
N LEU A 39 25.41 5.80 48.22
CA LEU A 39 24.94 4.85 49.24
C LEU A 39 26.08 4.02 49.83
N THR A 40 27.02 3.55 49.01
CA THR A 40 28.21 2.87 49.54
C THR A 40 29.00 3.76 50.49
N TYR A 41 29.09 5.07 50.22
CA TYR A 41 29.80 6.01 51.08
C TYR A 41 29.04 6.35 52.37
N PHE A 42 27.74 6.69 52.27
CA PHE A 42 26.97 7.15 53.44
C PHE A 42 26.39 6.03 54.30
N GLU A 43 26.01 4.89 53.71
CA GLU A 43 25.40 3.75 54.43
C GLU A 43 26.40 2.61 54.70
N SER A 44 27.64 2.70 54.18
CA SER A 44 28.68 1.66 54.33
C SER A 44 28.24 0.26 53.86
N ILE A 45 27.29 0.18 52.92
CA ILE A 45 26.81 -1.07 52.34
C ILE A 45 27.65 -1.50 51.14
N SER A 46 27.62 -2.80 50.82
CA SER A 46 28.35 -3.33 49.67
C SER A 46 27.93 -2.63 48.36
N PRO A 47 28.86 -2.40 47.40
CA PRO A 47 28.53 -1.76 46.13
C PRO A 47 27.44 -2.50 45.33
N ALA A 48 27.37 -3.82 45.44
CA ALA A 48 26.34 -4.63 44.81
C ALA A 48 24.94 -4.34 45.41
N ASN A 49 24.85 -4.22 46.73
CA ASN A 49 23.59 -3.89 47.42
C ASN A 49 23.17 -2.43 47.16
N ALA A 50 24.12 -1.51 47.10
CA ALA A 50 23.87 -0.12 46.72
C ALA A 50 23.36 0.02 45.28
N LEU A 51 23.94 -0.74 44.34
CA LEU A 51 23.51 -0.78 42.94
C LEU A 51 22.10 -1.37 42.82
N TRP A 52 21.86 -2.50 43.49
CA TRP A 52 20.53 -3.12 43.55
C TRP A 52 19.47 -2.14 44.04
N TRP A 53 19.72 -1.50 45.19
CA TRP A 53 18.80 -0.51 45.75
C TRP A 53 18.54 0.65 44.79
N THR A 54 19.59 1.17 44.16
CA THR A 54 19.50 2.30 43.23
C THR A 54 18.65 1.94 42.00
N VAL A 55 18.84 0.74 41.43
CA VAL A 55 18.04 0.25 40.30
C VAL A 55 16.57 0.08 40.71
N VAL A 56 16.30 -0.60 41.83
CA VAL A 56 14.93 -0.85 42.35
C VAL A 56 14.18 0.45 42.64
N THR A 57 14.89 1.47 43.13
CA THR A 57 14.32 2.78 43.45
C THR A 57 14.05 3.60 42.18
N ILE A 58 15.00 3.67 41.25
CA ILE A 58 14.86 4.40 39.99
C ILE A 58 13.77 3.77 39.10
N SER A 59 13.63 2.44 39.15
CA SER A 59 12.56 1.71 38.45
C SER A 59 11.19 1.81 39.14
N THR A 60 11.09 2.54 40.26
CA THR A 60 9.86 2.71 41.06
C THR A 60 9.25 1.42 41.62
N VAL A 61 10.04 0.34 41.68
CA VAL A 61 9.58 -0.96 42.22
C VAL A 61 9.54 -0.93 43.75
N GLY A 62 10.62 -0.46 44.37
CA GLY A 62 10.67 -0.19 45.81
C GLY A 62 10.36 -1.39 46.71
N TYR A 63 11.09 -2.51 46.56
CA TYR A 63 10.88 -3.72 47.36
C TYR A 63 10.97 -3.48 48.89
N GLY A 64 11.72 -2.47 49.33
CA GLY A 64 11.86 -2.12 50.74
C GLY A 64 12.74 -3.08 51.55
N ASP A 65 13.48 -3.94 50.86
CA ASP A 65 14.43 -4.93 51.40
C ASP A 65 15.72 -4.29 51.93
N ILE A 66 16.15 -3.19 51.29
CA ILE A 66 17.24 -2.33 51.74
C ILE A 66 16.70 -0.90 51.80
N THR A 67 17.05 -0.13 52.84
CA THR A 67 16.65 1.28 52.95
C THR A 67 17.77 2.13 53.57
N PRO A 68 17.96 3.38 53.13
CA PRO A 68 18.95 4.28 53.72
C PRO A 68 18.48 4.77 55.09
N GLU A 69 19.31 4.55 56.11
CA GLU A 69 19.01 4.96 57.49
C GLU A 69 19.64 6.31 57.84
N THR A 70 20.78 6.63 57.23
CA THR A 70 21.51 7.88 57.49
C THR A 70 20.86 9.08 56.82
N PHE A 71 21.11 10.28 57.38
CA PHE A 71 20.67 11.53 56.76
C PHE A 71 21.25 11.69 55.34
N GLY A 72 22.53 11.35 55.13
CA GLY A 72 23.20 11.45 53.84
C GLY A 72 22.62 10.49 52.79
N GLY A 73 22.42 9.20 53.15
CA GLY A 73 21.81 8.22 52.25
C GLY A 73 20.37 8.56 51.89
N ARG A 74 19.60 9.14 52.82
CA ARG A 74 18.24 9.64 52.53
C ARG A 74 18.24 10.79 51.53
N MET A 75 19.21 11.71 51.60
CA MET A 75 19.34 12.78 50.61
C MET A 75 19.69 12.23 49.21
N VAL A 76 20.61 11.25 49.14
CA VAL A 76 20.90 10.52 47.89
C VAL A 76 19.63 9.85 47.36
N GLY A 77 18.85 9.24 48.24
CA GLY A 77 17.60 8.58 47.89
C GLY A 77 16.55 9.54 47.31
N VAL A 78 16.37 10.72 47.90
CA VAL A 78 15.47 11.76 47.36
C VAL A 78 15.87 12.16 45.93
N VAL A 79 17.16 12.38 45.69
CA VAL A 79 17.67 12.71 44.35
C VAL A 79 17.46 11.55 43.38
N ALA A 80 17.73 10.31 43.80
CA ALA A 80 17.53 9.12 42.97
C ALA A 80 16.05 8.90 42.61
N MET A 81 15.13 9.09 43.56
CA MET A 81 13.69 8.97 43.34
C MET A 81 13.17 10.04 42.37
N LEU A 82 13.49 11.32 42.60
CA LEU A 82 13.08 12.41 41.71
C LEU A 82 13.64 12.23 40.29
N SER A 83 14.90 11.82 40.19
CA SER A 83 15.55 11.56 38.91
C SER A 83 14.96 10.33 38.20
N GLY A 84 14.61 9.28 38.94
CA GLY A 84 14.03 8.06 38.40
C GLY A 84 12.65 8.26 37.79
N ILE A 85 11.75 8.98 38.48
CA ILE A 85 10.42 9.35 37.95
C ILE A 85 10.57 10.16 36.66
N GLY A 86 11.41 11.19 36.67
CA GLY A 86 11.65 12.02 35.49
C GLY A 86 12.17 11.20 34.31
N LEU A 87 13.14 10.33 34.56
CA LEU A 87 13.74 9.49 33.53
C LEU A 87 12.75 8.48 32.94
N LEU A 88 12.00 7.74 33.75
CA LEU A 88 10.98 6.81 33.28
C LEU A 88 9.93 7.52 32.41
N GLY A 89 9.51 8.72 32.81
CA GLY A 89 8.61 9.57 32.02
C GLY A 89 9.21 9.93 30.66
N THR A 90 10.48 10.34 30.61
CA THR A 90 11.14 10.68 29.34
C THR A 90 11.32 9.48 28.41
N ILE A 91 11.70 8.31 28.92
CA ILE A 91 11.84 7.09 28.12
C ILE A 91 10.48 6.67 27.54
N SER A 92 9.42 6.71 28.37
CA SER A 92 8.05 6.42 27.93
C SER A 92 7.57 7.40 26.85
N ALA A 93 7.82 8.70 27.03
CA ALA A 93 7.47 9.74 26.06
C ALA A 93 8.23 9.59 24.74
N MET A 94 9.50 9.17 24.77
CA MET A 94 10.27 8.90 23.56
C MET A 94 9.73 7.71 22.78
N LEU A 95 9.39 6.61 23.45
CA LEU A 95 8.77 5.45 22.82
C LEU A 95 7.43 5.84 22.18
N ALA A 96 6.56 6.54 22.93
CA ALA A 96 5.29 7.05 22.40
C ALA A 96 5.50 7.97 21.18
N SER A 97 6.43 8.92 21.26
CA SER A 97 6.75 9.84 20.16
C SER A 97 7.20 9.10 18.90
N THR A 98 7.93 7.99 19.03
CA THR A 98 8.42 7.23 17.87
C THR A 98 7.32 6.45 17.19
N MET A 99 6.37 5.89 17.95
CA MET A 99 5.18 5.23 17.42
C MET A 99 4.28 6.25 16.72
N VAL A 100 3.98 7.37 17.38
CA VAL A 100 3.17 8.45 16.80
C VAL A 100 3.82 9.01 15.55
N SER A 101 5.14 9.21 15.52
CA SER A 101 5.83 9.70 14.32
C SER A 101 5.81 8.68 13.18
N ALA A 102 5.85 7.38 13.48
CA ALA A 102 5.78 6.34 12.47
C ALA A 102 4.40 6.28 11.83
N ASP A 103 3.33 6.27 12.63
CA ASP A 103 1.96 6.28 12.13
C ASP A 103 1.64 7.60 11.42
N TRP A 104 2.11 8.73 11.95
CA TRP A 104 1.96 10.03 11.32
C TRP A 104 2.62 10.08 9.95
N ARG A 105 3.85 9.53 9.79
CA ARG A 105 4.51 9.45 8.48
C ARG A 105 3.74 8.60 7.48
N LYS A 106 3.13 7.49 7.94
CA LYS A 106 2.30 6.61 7.10
C LYS A 106 1.04 7.33 6.63
N THR A 107 0.28 7.91 7.56
CA THR A 107 -0.98 8.59 7.22
C THR A 107 -0.75 9.86 6.41
N HIS A 108 0.42 10.49 6.49
CA HIS A 108 0.77 11.68 5.72
C HIS A 108 1.56 11.37 4.44
N GLY A 109 1.72 10.08 4.10
CA GLY A 109 2.28 9.63 2.83
C GLY A 109 3.74 10.01 2.60
N MET A 110 4.54 10.04 3.67
CA MET A 110 5.96 10.41 3.64
C MET A 110 6.91 9.20 3.65
N GLU A 111 6.36 7.99 3.69
CA GLU A 111 7.15 6.75 3.70
C GLU A 111 7.53 6.33 2.27
N SER A 112 8.76 5.86 2.08
CA SER A 112 9.15 5.16 0.85
C SER A 112 8.78 3.69 0.97
N LEU A 113 7.91 3.24 0.08
CA LEU A 113 7.35 1.90 0.05
C LEU A 113 8.29 0.96 -0.72
N THR A 114 8.21 -0.32 -0.40
CA THR A 114 9.06 -1.38 -1.00
C THR A 114 8.24 -2.55 -1.55
N TYR A 115 6.93 -2.34 -1.75
CA TYR A 115 6.04 -3.38 -2.24
C TYR A 115 6.39 -3.81 -3.67
N GLU A 116 6.20 -5.08 -3.97
CA GLU A 116 6.34 -5.66 -5.32
C GLU A 116 5.02 -6.28 -5.76
N HIS A 117 4.78 -6.36 -7.07
CA HIS A 117 3.54 -6.89 -7.67
C HIS A 117 2.25 -6.23 -7.12
N HIS A 118 2.34 -4.96 -6.74
CA HIS A 118 1.26 -4.19 -6.12
C HIS A 118 0.49 -3.35 -7.16
N PHE A 119 -0.68 -2.84 -6.77
CA PHE A 119 -1.46 -1.92 -7.59
C PHE A 119 -1.23 -0.48 -7.13
N ILE A 120 -1.19 0.46 -8.08
CA ILE A 120 -1.15 1.89 -7.78
C ILE A 120 -2.44 2.54 -8.26
N ILE A 121 -3.07 3.34 -7.40
CA ILE A 121 -4.20 4.19 -7.75
C ILE A 121 -3.72 5.65 -7.69
N CYS A 122 -3.82 6.37 -8.80
CA CYS A 122 -3.48 7.79 -8.87
C CYS A 122 -4.78 8.61 -8.83
N GLY A 123 -4.90 9.46 -7.81
CA GLY A 123 -6.11 10.23 -7.53
C GLY A 123 -7.04 9.52 -6.54
N TRP A 124 -7.87 10.30 -5.86
CA TRP A 124 -8.81 9.81 -4.87
C TRP A 124 -10.21 10.38 -5.12
N ASN A 125 -11.18 9.50 -5.31
CA ASN A 125 -12.61 9.81 -5.41
C ASN A 125 -13.42 8.61 -4.88
N HIS A 126 -14.75 8.68 -4.97
CA HIS A 126 -15.61 7.61 -4.45
C HIS A 126 -15.35 6.23 -5.09
N LYS A 127 -14.92 6.19 -6.36
CA LYS A 127 -14.61 4.96 -7.10
C LYS A 127 -13.32 4.29 -6.62
N ALA A 128 -12.34 5.06 -6.13
CA ALA A 128 -11.09 4.51 -5.61
C ALA A 128 -11.35 3.45 -4.53
N ARG A 129 -12.33 3.71 -3.65
CA ARG A 129 -12.76 2.78 -2.61
C ARG A 129 -13.40 1.52 -3.19
N GLU A 130 -14.27 1.67 -4.18
CA GLU A 130 -14.91 0.54 -4.85
C GLU A 130 -13.88 -0.35 -5.55
N ILE A 131 -12.87 0.24 -6.21
CA ILE A 131 -11.76 -0.48 -6.82
C ILE A 131 -10.99 -1.29 -5.77
N VAL A 132 -10.68 -0.70 -4.61
CA VAL A 132 -10.01 -1.44 -3.53
C VAL A 132 -10.86 -2.62 -3.07
N ASN A 133 -12.16 -2.42 -2.85
CA ASN A 133 -13.06 -3.49 -2.43
C ASN A 133 -13.11 -4.64 -3.45
N GLU A 134 -13.20 -4.34 -4.74
CA GLU A 134 -13.20 -5.36 -5.81
C GLU A 134 -11.86 -6.09 -5.89
N LEU A 135 -10.72 -5.39 -5.75
CA LEU A 135 -9.40 -6.03 -5.66
C LEU A 135 -9.29 -6.97 -4.45
N ARG A 136 -9.88 -6.59 -3.31
CA ARG A 136 -9.94 -7.42 -2.09
C ARG A 136 -10.88 -8.62 -2.23
N ALA A 137 -11.90 -8.52 -3.08
CA ALA A 137 -12.76 -9.64 -3.44
C ALA A 137 -12.10 -10.61 -4.45
N ASP A 138 -11.05 -10.17 -5.15
CA ASP A 138 -10.35 -11.03 -6.10
C ASP A 138 -9.37 -12.02 -5.44
N GLN A 139 -9.50 -13.33 -5.62
CA GLN A 139 -8.56 -14.33 -5.10
C GLN A 139 -7.11 -14.10 -5.53
N GLY A 140 -6.88 -13.59 -6.75
CA GLY A 140 -5.54 -13.33 -7.29
C GLY A 140 -4.97 -11.95 -6.94
N ALA A 141 -5.76 -11.05 -6.35
CA ALA A 141 -5.35 -9.70 -6.00
C ALA A 141 -5.65 -9.31 -4.54
N ARG A 142 -6.34 -10.16 -3.77
CA ARG A 142 -6.79 -9.86 -2.40
C ARG A 142 -5.65 -9.46 -1.47
N GLU A 143 -4.54 -10.18 -1.55
CA GLU A 143 -3.34 -9.93 -0.75
C GLU A 143 -2.38 -8.93 -1.38
N ALA A 144 -2.61 -8.53 -2.64
CA ALA A 144 -1.74 -7.60 -3.33
C ALA A 144 -1.82 -6.21 -2.65
N PRO A 145 -0.68 -5.58 -2.30
CA PRO A 145 -0.69 -4.24 -1.74
C PRO A 145 -1.34 -3.26 -2.73
N VAL A 146 -2.01 -2.24 -2.18
CA VAL A 146 -2.57 -1.13 -2.95
C VAL A 146 -1.94 0.14 -2.44
N VAL A 147 -1.38 0.94 -3.35
CA VAL A 147 -0.73 2.22 -3.05
C VAL A 147 -1.54 3.34 -3.68
N LEU A 148 -1.95 4.31 -2.87
CA LEU A 148 -2.62 5.53 -3.31
C LEU A 148 -1.59 6.65 -3.46
N ILE A 149 -1.53 7.24 -4.65
CA ILE A 149 -0.82 8.51 -4.89
C ILE A 149 -1.88 9.60 -5.07
N ALA A 150 -1.98 10.52 -4.11
CA ALA A 150 -2.93 11.62 -4.20
C ALA A 150 -2.45 12.86 -3.43
N ASP A 151 -2.81 14.05 -3.92
CA ASP A 151 -2.59 15.31 -3.21
C ASP A 151 -3.65 15.53 -2.13
N LEU A 152 -3.56 14.71 -1.08
CA LEU A 152 -4.38 14.81 0.12
C LEU A 152 -3.50 15.18 1.32
N PRO A 153 -4.02 15.95 2.30
CA PRO A 153 -3.25 16.29 3.49
C PRO A 153 -2.87 15.05 4.32
N GLU A 154 -3.78 14.08 4.40
CA GLU A 154 -3.63 12.79 5.06
C GLU A 154 -4.52 11.73 4.38
N LEU A 155 -4.20 10.47 4.62
CA LEU A 155 -4.96 9.32 4.14
C LEU A 155 -6.38 9.34 4.75
N PRO A 156 -7.45 9.30 3.93
CA PRO A 156 -8.81 9.21 4.43
C PRO A 156 -9.00 7.96 5.30
N THR A 157 -9.78 8.07 6.37
CA THR A 157 -10.09 6.94 7.27
C THR A 157 -10.74 5.76 6.54
N GLU A 158 -11.50 6.04 5.49
CA GLU A 158 -12.14 5.06 4.61
C GLU A 158 -11.16 4.27 3.75
N ALA A 159 -9.90 4.72 3.69
CA ALA A 159 -8.81 4.15 2.91
C ALA A 159 -7.74 3.48 3.79
N ALA A 160 -8.06 3.12 5.05
CA ALA A 160 -7.08 2.59 6.01
C ALA A 160 -6.32 1.32 5.54
N GLU A 161 -6.85 0.60 4.54
CA GLU A 161 -6.26 -0.61 3.98
C GLU A 161 -5.29 -0.37 2.79
N VAL A 162 -5.05 0.88 2.42
CA VAL A 162 -4.07 1.23 1.38
C VAL A 162 -2.84 1.91 1.97
N ALA A 163 -1.69 1.71 1.32
CA ALA A 163 -0.53 2.54 1.59
C ALA A 163 -0.68 3.88 0.87
N PHE A 164 -0.14 4.94 1.45
CA PHE A 164 -0.31 6.30 0.94
C PHE A 164 1.03 6.92 0.55
N VAL A 165 1.05 7.62 -0.58
CA VAL A 165 2.11 8.52 -1.00
C VAL A 165 1.46 9.85 -1.32
N ARG A 166 1.89 10.90 -0.62
CA ARG A 166 1.28 12.22 -0.75
C ARG A 166 1.85 12.97 -1.95
N GLY A 167 0.95 13.54 -2.76
CA GLY A 167 1.26 14.49 -3.81
C GLY A 167 0.78 14.06 -5.18
N GLU A 168 1.18 14.83 -6.20
CA GLU A 168 0.97 14.49 -7.61
C GLU A 168 1.97 13.44 -8.08
N VAL A 169 1.74 12.88 -9.26
CA VAL A 169 2.66 11.92 -9.87
C VAL A 169 3.88 12.65 -10.41
N THR A 170 5.01 12.48 -9.72
CA THR A 170 6.33 13.03 -10.07
C THR A 170 7.37 11.91 -9.98
N VAL A 171 8.61 12.19 -10.39
CA VAL A 171 9.70 11.20 -10.29
C VAL A 171 9.90 10.75 -8.84
N GLU A 172 9.76 11.66 -7.89
CA GLU A 172 9.91 11.41 -6.46
C GLU A 172 8.77 10.53 -5.93
N THR A 173 7.50 10.87 -6.22
CA THR A 173 6.36 10.09 -5.72
C THR A 173 6.27 8.71 -6.39
N MET A 174 6.64 8.60 -7.67
CA MET A 174 6.76 7.29 -8.35
C MET A 174 7.83 6.40 -7.70
N ALA A 175 8.96 6.97 -7.30
CA ALA A 175 10.00 6.25 -6.58
C ALA A 175 9.56 5.86 -5.15
N GLN A 176 8.89 6.78 -4.44
CA GLN A 176 8.31 6.51 -3.12
C GLN A 176 7.26 5.40 -3.16
N ALA A 177 6.48 5.31 -4.24
CA ALA A 177 5.49 4.26 -4.42
C ALA A 177 6.09 2.92 -4.92
N ASN A 178 7.38 2.86 -5.24
CA ASN A 178 8.02 1.74 -5.92
C ASN A 178 7.32 1.35 -7.24
N MET A 179 6.92 2.35 -8.04
CA MET A 179 6.13 2.13 -9.27
C MET A 179 6.78 1.19 -10.28
N GLN A 180 8.11 1.04 -10.25
CA GLN A 180 8.84 0.10 -11.09
C GLN A 180 8.39 -1.37 -10.89
N ALA A 181 8.03 -1.75 -9.66
CA ALA A 181 7.58 -3.10 -9.32
C ALA A 181 6.05 -3.23 -9.28
N ALA A 182 5.32 -2.20 -9.70
CA ALA A 182 3.87 -2.24 -9.75
C ALA A 182 3.39 -3.19 -10.85
N ARG A 183 2.31 -3.91 -10.57
CA ARG A 183 1.61 -4.77 -11.53
C ARG A 183 0.79 -3.95 -12.53
N ALA A 184 0.12 -2.90 -12.04
CA ALA A 184 -0.71 -2.02 -12.84
C ALA A 184 -0.92 -0.68 -12.13
N VAL A 185 -1.21 0.36 -12.92
CA VAL A 185 -1.63 1.67 -12.44
C VAL A 185 -3.03 1.99 -12.93
N VAL A 186 -3.88 2.47 -12.02
CA VAL A 186 -5.21 3.02 -12.31
C VAL A 186 -5.19 4.52 -12.08
N ILE A 187 -5.44 5.31 -13.11
CA ILE A 187 -5.50 6.77 -13.02
C ILE A 187 -6.97 7.19 -12.99
N LEU A 188 -7.38 7.84 -11.91
CA LEU A 188 -8.74 8.29 -11.72
C LEU A 188 -8.89 9.76 -12.08
N SER A 189 -10.04 10.08 -12.66
CA SER A 189 -10.41 11.46 -12.95
C SER A 189 -10.67 12.20 -11.63
N ASP A 190 -10.19 13.45 -11.49
CA ASP A 190 -10.69 14.29 -10.37
C ASP A 190 -12.19 14.45 -10.52
N GLU A 191 -12.96 14.60 -9.46
CA GLU A 191 -14.37 15.02 -9.59
C GLU A 191 -14.57 16.48 -9.17
N HIS A 192 -13.53 17.12 -8.63
CA HIS A 192 -13.58 18.47 -8.06
C HIS A 192 -13.19 19.57 -9.05
N ILE A 193 -12.75 19.24 -10.26
CA ILE A 193 -12.42 20.21 -11.33
C ILE A 193 -13.32 20.02 -12.56
N ASP A 194 -13.33 21.01 -13.45
CA ASP A 194 -14.19 20.99 -14.64
C ASP A 194 -13.85 19.83 -15.60
N ALA A 195 -14.83 19.39 -16.39
CA ALA A 195 -14.73 18.23 -17.29
C ALA A 195 -13.53 18.25 -18.24
N PHE A 196 -13.15 19.41 -18.75
CA PHE A 196 -12.01 19.51 -19.67
C PHE A 196 -10.68 19.38 -18.92
N SER A 197 -10.53 20.08 -17.80
CA SER A 197 -9.33 20.03 -16.97
C SER A 197 -9.10 18.65 -16.35
N ARG A 198 -10.19 17.91 -16.08
CA ARG A 198 -10.15 16.53 -15.58
C ARG A 198 -9.35 15.59 -16.47
N ASP A 199 -9.74 15.50 -17.74
CA ASP A 199 -9.09 14.60 -18.69
C ASP A 199 -7.68 15.06 -19.04
N ALA A 200 -7.46 16.38 -19.14
CA ALA A 200 -6.12 16.92 -19.35
C ALA A 200 -5.15 16.44 -18.26
N ARG A 201 -5.58 16.43 -16.99
CA ARG A 201 -4.74 15.95 -15.88
C ARG A 201 -4.52 14.44 -15.92
N SER A 202 -5.55 13.64 -16.24
CA SER A 202 -5.39 12.18 -16.44
C SER A 202 -4.39 11.87 -17.56
N ILE A 203 -4.47 12.60 -18.68
CA ILE A 203 -3.57 12.47 -19.82
C ILE A 203 -2.14 12.86 -19.45
N LEU A 204 -1.93 13.97 -18.74
CA LEU A 204 -0.60 14.39 -18.29
C LEU A 204 0.03 13.40 -17.30
N THR A 205 -0.79 12.86 -16.39
CA THR A 205 -0.36 11.80 -15.47
C THR A 205 0.07 10.56 -16.25
N THR A 206 -0.74 10.16 -17.23
CA THR A 206 -0.44 9.02 -18.13
C THR A 206 0.88 9.22 -18.85
N LEU A 207 1.09 10.39 -19.48
CA LEU A 207 2.34 10.73 -20.16
C LEU A 207 3.55 10.63 -19.24
N THR A 208 3.41 11.13 -18.01
CA THR A 208 4.49 11.13 -17.02
C THR A 208 4.90 9.71 -16.63
N ILE A 209 3.91 8.85 -16.35
CA ILE A 209 4.12 7.44 -16.02
C ILE A 209 4.72 6.69 -17.21
N LYS A 210 4.10 6.81 -18.40
CA LYS A 210 4.51 6.06 -19.59
C LYS A 210 5.88 6.46 -20.12
N LYS A 211 6.30 7.71 -19.90
CA LYS A 211 7.67 8.15 -20.19
C LYS A 211 8.69 7.46 -19.31
N ALA A 212 8.39 7.22 -18.04
CA ALA A 212 9.28 6.56 -17.09
C ALA A 212 9.21 5.02 -17.19
N PHE A 213 8.00 4.49 -17.39
CA PHE A 213 7.69 3.06 -17.40
C PHE A 213 6.83 2.68 -18.62
N PRO A 214 7.43 2.60 -19.84
CA PRO A 214 6.67 2.39 -21.07
C PRO A 214 5.84 1.09 -21.09
N GLN A 215 6.31 0.06 -20.38
CA GLN A 215 5.70 -1.28 -20.34
C GLN A 215 4.71 -1.48 -19.19
N LEU A 216 4.56 -0.50 -18.28
CA LEU A 216 3.68 -0.63 -17.13
C LEU A 216 2.22 -0.52 -17.56
N TYR A 217 1.41 -1.53 -17.25
CA TYR A 217 -0.01 -1.54 -17.58
C TYR A 217 -0.73 -0.36 -16.89
N THR A 218 -1.33 0.52 -17.68
CA THR A 218 -1.94 1.77 -17.23
C THR A 218 -3.37 1.86 -17.74
N CYS A 219 -4.31 1.76 -16.81
CA CYS A 219 -5.74 1.95 -17.04
C CYS A 219 -6.15 3.36 -16.60
N VAL A 220 -6.86 4.08 -17.46
CA VAL A 220 -7.16 5.50 -17.27
C VAL A 220 -8.65 5.75 -17.35
N GLU A 221 -9.16 6.45 -16.34
CA GLU A 221 -10.51 7.00 -16.35
C GLU A 221 -10.55 8.33 -17.11
N LEU A 222 -11.49 8.46 -18.04
CA LEU A 222 -11.82 9.67 -18.75
C LEU A 222 -13.27 10.09 -18.49
N ALA A 223 -13.51 11.39 -18.47
CA ALA A 223 -14.83 11.99 -18.38
C ALA A 223 -15.49 12.10 -19.76
N ASP A 224 -14.73 12.44 -20.81
CA ASP A 224 -15.22 12.64 -22.18
C ASP A 224 -14.52 11.68 -23.18
N ASP A 225 -15.32 11.02 -24.01
CA ASP A 225 -14.82 10.12 -25.07
C ASP A 225 -14.02 10.88 -26.15
N ASN A 226 -14.28 12.18 -26.33
CA ASN A 226 -13.50 13.04 -27.23
C ASN A 226 -11.99 13.03 -26.91
N ASN A 227 -11.63 12.79 -25.64
CA ASN A 227 -10.25 12.79 -25.18
C ASN A 227 -9.57 11.41 -25.29
N ARG A 228 -10.29 10.37 -25.72
CA ARG A 228 -9.75 9.00 -25.86
C ARG A 228 -8.52 8.96 -26.75
N THR A 229 -8.56 9.64 -27.90
CA THR A 229 -7.43 9.66 -28.84
C THR A 229 -6.19 10.28 -28.20
N HIS A 230 -6.36 11.36 -27.44
CA HIS A 230 -5.25 12.03 -26.74
C HIS A 230 -4.67 11.14 -25.64
N CYS A 231 -5.51 10.44 -24.87
CA CYS A 231 -5.07 9.50 -23.85
C CYS A 231 -4.34 8.28 -24.45
N LYS A 232 -4.81 7.76 -25.59
CA LYS A 232 -4.11 6.70 -26.32
C LYS A 232 -2.74 7.15 -26.82
N LEU A 233 -2.64 8.38 -27.35
CA LEU A 233 -1.35 8.97 -27.74
C LEU A 233 -0.41 9.19 -26.55
N ALA A 234 -0.95 9.36 -25.34
CA ALA A 234 -0.17 9.40 -24.11
C ALA A 234 0.38 8.04 -23.67
N GLY A 235 -0.06 6.94 -24.30
CA GLY A 235 0.41 5.59 -24.04
C GLY A 235 -0.45 4.79 -23.06
N ALA A 236 -1.66 5.24 -22.73
CA ALA A 236 -2.60 4.43 -21.96
C ALA A 236 -2.87 3.08 -22.66
N ASP A 237 -2.86 1.99 -21.90
CA ASP A 237 -3.17 0.66 -22.45
C ASP A 237 -4.68 0.44 -22.51
N GLU A 238 -5.40 0.96 -21.50
CA GLU A 238 -6.84 0.85 -21.39
C GLU A 238 -7.47 2.18 -20.93
N MET A 239 -8.65 2.50 -21.47
CA MET A 239 -9.37 3.74 -21.17
C MET A 239 -10.86 3.46 -20.93
N ILE A 240 -11.34 3.85 -19.75
CA ILE A 240 -12.74 3.74 -19.34
C ILE A 240 -13.37 5.13 -19.30
N VAL A 241 -14.50 5.33 -19.99
CA VAL A 241 -15.22 6.61 -20.00
C VAL A 241 -16.44 6.52 -19.08
N SER A 242 -16.40 7.18 -17.93
CA SER A 242 -17.34 6.97 -16.82
C SER A 242 -18.79 7.36 -17.10
N GLY A 243 -19.05 8.22 -18.10
CA GLY A 243 -20.42 8.62 -18.48
C GLY A 243 -21.08 7.73 -19.55
N ALA A 244 -20.29 7.10 -20.42
CA ALA A 244 -20.82 6.37 -21.58
C ALA A 244 -21.51 5.07 -21.18
N LEU A 245 -20.88 4.32 -20.25
CA LEU A 245 -21.41 3.05 -19.74
C LEU A 245 -22.76 3.23 -19.05
N THR A 246 -22.88 4.21 -18.16
CA THR A 246 -24.13 4.50 -17.43
C THR A 246 -25.28 4.83 -18.38
N SER A 247 -25.01 5.62 -19.42
CA SER A 247 -26.01 6.01 -20.42
C SER A 247 -26.53 4.79 -21.19
N HIS A 248 -25.64 3.88 -21.59
CA HIS A 248 -26.04 2.63 -22.26
C HIS A 248 -26.84 1.71 -21.34
N LEU A 249 -26.45 1.59 -20.06
CA LEU A 249 -27.18 0.77 -19.10
C LEU A 249 -28.59 1.31 -18.81
N LEU A 250 -28.78 2.64 -18.80
CA LEU A 250 -30.11 3.24 -18.66
C LEU A 250 -31.02 2.93 -19.85
N VAL A 251 -30.49 3.01 -21.08
CA VAL A 251 -31.24 2.64 -22.29
C VAL A 251 -31.58 1.15 -22.27
N LEU A 252 -30.61 0.29 -21.94
CA LEU A 252 -30.84 -1.16 -21.81
C LEU A 252 -31.91 -1.47 -20.77
N ALA A 253 -31.88 -0.83 -19.60
CA ALA A 253 -32.90 -1.02 -18.56
C ALA A 253 -34.31 -0.58 -19.00
N ALA A 254 -34.40 0.47 -19.83
CA ALA A 254 -35.67 0.96 -20.35
C ALA A 254 -36.24 0.07 -21.44
N LEU A 255 -35.38 -0.56 -22.27
CA LEU A 255 -35.79 -1.48 -23.33
C LEU A 255 -36.12 -2.87 -22.77
N ASP A 256 -35.26 -3.38 -21.89
CA ASP A 256 -35.30 -4.75 -21.40
C ASP A 256 -35.06 -4.78 -19.87
N PRO A 257 -36.10 -4.52 -19.05
CA PRO A 257 -35.98 -4.53 -17.60
C PRO A 257 -35.41 -5.84 -17.07
N GLY A 258 -34.36 -5.75 -16.24
CA GLY A 258 -33.66 -6.90 -15.64
C GLY A 258 -32.33 -7.27 -16.31
N VAL A 259 -32.05 -6.80 -17.53
CA VAL A 259 -30.75 -7.05 -18.20
C VAL A 259 -29.58 -6.44 -17.40
N THR A 260 -29.79 -5.28 -16.77
CA THR A 260 -28.75 -4.62 -15.97
C THR A 260 -28.33 -5.43 -14.74
N THR A 261 -29.21 -6.28 -14.18
CA THR A 261 -28.84 -7.19 -13.08
C THR A 261 -27.79 -8.19 -13.54
N VAL A 262 -27.97 -8.79 -14.72
CA VAL A 262 -27.01 -9.73 -15.30
C VAL A 262 -25.69 -9.04 -15.61
N VAL A 263 -25.72 -7.81 -16.14
CA VAL A 263 -24.49 -7.04 -16.40
C VAL A 263 -23.75 -6.75 -15.09
N SER A 264 -24.45 -6.33 -14.04
CA SER A 264 -23.84 -6.08 -12.73
C SER A 264 -23.24 -7.35 -12.10
N GLU A 265 -23.92 -8.50 -12.23
CA GLU A 265 -23.39 -9.79 -11.76
C GLU A 265 -22.09 -10.19 -12.49
N LEU A 266 -21.95 -9.86 -13.78
CA LEU A 266 -20.74 -10.15 -14.55
C LEU A 266 -19.57 -9.21 -14.22
N LEU A 267 -19.84 -8.02 -13.66
CA LEU A 267 -18.83 -7.00 -13.37
C LEU A 267 -18.31 -7.03 -11.93
N SER A 268 -19.09 -7.53 -10.97
CA SER A 268 -18.74 -7.50 -9.55
C SER A 268 -18.90 -8.86 -8.86
N ARG A 269 -17.86 -9.29 -8.14
CA ARG A 269 -17.88 -10.51 -7.32
C ARG A 269 -18.78 -10.41 -6.10
N HIS A 270 -19.10 -9.20 -5.67
CA HIS A 270 -20.02 -9.00 -4.55
C HIS A 270 -21.46 -9.34 -4.91
N VAL A 271 -21.78 -9.32 -6.21
CA VAL A 271 -23.12 -9.54 -6.73
C VAL A 271 -23.23 -10.90 -7.44
N GLY A 272 -22.26 -11.23 -8.30
CA GLY A 272 -22.28 -12.44 -9.12
C GLY A 272 -21.33 -13.55 -8.66
N SER A 273 -21.63 -14.77 -9.10
CA SER A 273 -20.79 -15.96 -8.87
C SER A 273 -19.81 -16.26 -10.01
N HIS A 274 -19.92 -15.53 -11.12
CA HIS A 274 -19.13 -15.72 -12.33
C HIS A 274 -18.59 -14.38 -12.83
N GLU A 275 -17.41 -14.39 -13.43
CA GLU A 275 -16.73 -13.20 -13.94
C GLU A 275 -16.30 -13.36 -15.38
N LEU A 276 -15.99 -12.22 -16.01
CA LEU A 276 -15.40 -12.15 -17.33
C LEU A 276 -13.88 -12.31 -17.25
N TYR A 277 -13.35 -13.27 -18.00
CA TYR A 277 -11.92 -13.46 -18.16
C TYR A 277 -11.54 -13.42 -19.63
N LEU A 278 -10.34 -12.89 -19.87
CA LEU A 278 -9.62 -13.06 -21.12
C LEU A 278 -8.50 -14.07 -20.87
N THR A 279 -8.53 -15.18 -21.61
CA THR A 279 -7.61 -16.31 -21.42
C THR A 279 -7.00 -16.75 -22.75
N PRO A 280 -5.71 -17.08 -22.82
CA PRO A 280 -5.13 -17.70 -24.01
C PRO A 280 -5.85 -19.00 -24.36
N ILE A 281 -5.96 -19.30 -25.65
CA ILE A 281 -6.45 -20.61 -26.08
C ILE A 281 -5.44 -21.71 -25.76
N ALA A 282 -5.93 -22.90 -25.39
CA ALA A 282 -5.11 -24.10 -25.36
C ALA A 282 -4.61 -24.45 -26.77
N ALA A 283 -3.46 -25.11 -26.88
CA ALA A 283 -2.93 -25.56 -28.16
C ALA A 283 -3.94 -26.43 -28.93
N ASP A 284 -4.66 -27.28 -28.20
CA ASP A 284 -5.68 -28.19 -28.74
C ASP A 284 -6.94 -27.50 -29.29
N PHE A 285 -7.13 -26.20 -29.01
CA PHE A 285 -8.25 -25.42 -29.55
C PHE A 285 -7.87 -24.65 -30.83
N SER A 286 -6.58 -24.58 -31.17
CA SER A 286 -6.15 -23.94 -32.41
C SER A 286 -6.60 -24.78 -33.62
N GLY A 287 -7.35 -24.17 -34.54
CA GLY A 287 -7.94 -24.86 -35.70
C GLY A 287 -9.30 -25.50 -35.44
N CYS A 288 -9.78 -25.54 -34.19
CA CYS A 288 -11.15 -25.92 -33.89
C CYS A 288 -12.14 -24.80 -34.26
N THR A 289 -13.39 -25.18 -34.50
CA THR A 289 -14.46 -24.20 -34.69
C THR A 289 -14.93 -23.63 -33.35
N PHE A 290 -15.48 -22.42 -33.36
CA PHE A 290 -15.99 -21.77 -32.16
C PHE A 290 -17.09 -22.59 -31.48
N LEU A 291 -17.97 -23.24 -32.24
CA LEU A 291 -19.00 -24.12 -31.68
C LEU A 291 -18.37 -25.32 -30.96
N GLU A 292 -17.31 -25.91 -31.51
CA GLU A 292 -16.63 -27.04 -30.91
C GLU A 292 -15.97 -26.63 -29.58
N VAL A 293 -15.25 -25.50 -29.58
CA VAL A 293 -14.61 -24.96 -28.38
C VAL A 293 -15.65 -24.62 -27.31
N LEU A 294 -16.71 -23.89 -27.68
CA LEU A 294 -17.83 -23.54 -26.80
C LEU A 294 -18.44 -24.80 -26.17
N SER A 295 -18.71 -25.83 -26.98
CA SER A 295 -19.34 -27.07 -26.51
C SER A 295 -18.42 -27.84 -25.55
N ARG A 296 -17.12 -27.91 -25.85
CA ARG A 296 -16.14 -28.60 -25.01
C ARG A 296 -15.94 -27.90 -23.68
N LEU A 297 -15.73 -26.58 -23.69
CA LEU A 297 -15.58 -25.77 -22.47
C LEU A 297 -16.81 -25.86 -21.58
N LYS A 298 -18.00 -25.82 -22.18
CA LYS A 298 -19.25 -25.93 -21.43
C LYS A 298 -19.43 -27.32 -20.81
N ALA A 299 -19.07 -28.37 -21.55
CA ALA A 299 -19.22 -29.75 -21.09
C ALA A 299 -18.19 -30.17 -20.04
N ALA A 300 -16.93 -29.76 -20.20
CA ALA A 300 -15.83 -30.13 -19.31
C ALA A 300 -15.85 -29.32 -18.00
N ASP A 301 -15.93 -27.98 -18.12
CA ASP A 301 -15.62 -27.07 -17.01
C ASP A 301 -16.78 -26.13 -16.67
N ASN A 302 -17.94 -26.29 -17.32
CA ASN A 302 -19.10 -25.40 -17.19
C ASN A 302 -18.79 -23.93 -17.59
N VAL A 303 -17.76 -23.70 -18.41
CA VAL A 303 -17.34 -22.37 -18.86
C VAL A 303 -18.13 -21.94 -20.10
N LEU A 304 -18.54 -20.68 -20.14
CA LEU A 304 -19.22 -20.09 -21.30
C LEU A 304 -18.24 -19.23 -22.11
N ALA A 305 -17.95 -19.59 -23.36
CA ALA A 305 -17.20 -18.74 -24.27
C ALA A 305 -18.13 -17.69 -24.89
N LEU A 306 -17.77 -16.40 -24.76
CA LEU A 306 -18.52 -15.27 -25.30
C LEU A 306 -17.98 -14.81 -26.65
N GLY A 307 -16.69 -15.00 -26.91
CA GLY A 307 -16.05 -14.52 -28.12
C GLY A 307 -14.54 -14.66 -28.09
N VAL A 308 -13.90 -14.10 -29.11
CA VAL A 308 -12.46 -14.21 -29.36
C VAL A 308 -11.85 -12.82 -29.47
N GLN A 309 -10.67 -12.63 -28.89
CA GLN A 309 -9.76 -11.54 -29.20
C GLN A 309 -8.62 -12.08 -30.07
N HIS A 310 -8.41 -11.49 -31.23
CA HIS A 310 -7.32 -11.87 -32.12
C HIS A 310 -5.98 -11.28 -31.65
N ALA A 311 -4.86 -11.78 -32.17
CA ALA A 311 -3.52 -11.34 -31.80
C ALA A 311 -3.25 -9.83 -32.06
N ASP A 312 -4.03 -9.21 -32.93
CA ASP A 312 -3.98 -7.76 -33.20
C ASP A 312 -4.81 -6.91 -32.21
N GLY A 313 -5.47 -7.55 -31.24
CA GLY A 313 -6.33 -6.94 -30.24
C GLY A 313 -7.77 -6.70 -30.69
N SER A 314 -8.15 -7.09 -31.91
CA SER A 314 -9.53 -6.97 -32.39
C SER A 314 -10.44 -8.00 -31.71
N ASN A 315 -11.62 -7.55 -31.27
CA ASN A 315 -12.58 -8.39 -30.56
C ASN A 315 -13.71 -8.82 -31.50
N ARG A 316 -14.10 -10.10 -31.41
CA ARG A 316 -15.29 -10.65 -32.05
C ARG A 316 -16.15 -11.37 -31.02
N LEU A 317 -17.22 -10.71 -30.59
CA LEU A 317 -18.23 -11.30 -29.73
C LEU A 317 -19.14 -12.22 -30.55
N ASN A 318 -19.55 -13.33 -29.94
CA ASN A 318 -20.37 -14.40 -30.51
C ASN A 318 -20.03 -14.72 -31.99
N PRO A 319 -18.81 -15.20 -32.30
CA PRO A 319 -18.45 -15.62 -33.65
C PRO A 319 -19.43 -16.68 -34.19
N PRO A 320 -19.59 -16.76 -35.53
CA PRO A 320 -20.34 -17.85 -36.16
C PRO A 320 -19.87 -19.24 -35.70
N PRO A 321 -20.75 -20.25 -35.70
CA PRO A 321 -20.41 -21.61 -35.24
C PRO A 321 -19.18 -22.22 -35.94
N ASP A 322 -18.97 -21.87 -37.21
CA ASP A 322 -17.91 -22.33 -38.09
C ASP A 322 -16.65 -21.44 -38.07
N TYR A 323 -16.61 -20.40 -37.25
CA TYR A 323 -15.43 -19.56 -37.07
C TYR A 323 -14.27 -20.40 -36.51
N VAL A 324 -13.14 -20.42 -37.21
CA VAL A 324 -11.97 -21.21 -36.82
C VAL A 324 -11.03 -20.36 -35.98
N LEU A 325 -10.70 -20.84 -34.78
CA LEU A 325 -9.76 -20.17 -33.88
C LEU A 325 -8.33 -20.31 -34.40
N GLN A 326 -7.54 -19.25 -34.26
CA GLN A 326 -6.16 -19.19 -34.72
C GLN A 326 -5.17 -19.22 -33.55
N THR A 327 -3.95 -19.67 -33.82
CA THR A 327 -2.88 -19.64 -32.82
C THR A 327 -2.60 -18.19 -32.39
N GLY A 328 -2.59 -17.94 -31.08
CA GLY A 328 -2.41 -16.61 -30.50
C GLY A 328 -3.71 -15.87 -30.19
N ASP A 329 -4.86 -16.42 -30.60
CA ASP A 329 -6.16 -15.93 -30.14
C ASP A 329 -6.31 -16.09 -28.62
N GLN A 330 -7.14 -15.23 -28.04
CA GLN A 330 -7.58 -15.31 -26.65
C GLN A 330 -9.11 -15.42 -26.61
N LEU A 331 -9.65 -16.12 -25.62
CA LEU A 331 -11.07 -16.29 -25.42
C LEU A 331 -11.59 -15.37 -24.33
N PHE A 332 -12.68 -14.67 -24.63
CA PHE A 332 -13.54 -14.06 -23.64
C PHE A 332 -14.44 -15.16 -23.07
N VAL A 333 -14.35 -15.41 -21.77
CA VAL A 333 -15.10 -16.47 -21.10
C VAL A 333 -15.78 -15.96 -19.83
N VAL A 334 -16.91 -16.59 -19.49
CA VAL A 334 -17.59 -16.43 -18.20
C VAL A 334 -17.39 -17.71 -17.40
N ALA A 335 -16.79 -17.57 -16.21
CA ALA A 335 -16.44 -18.69 -15.33
C ALA A 335 -16.47 -18.25 -13.85
N PRO A 336 -16.62 -19.18 -12.90
CA PRO A 336 -16.59 -18.85 -11.46
C PRO A 336 -15.19 -18.44 -10.97
N HIS A 337 -14.14 -18.98 -11.60
CA HIS A 337 -12.74 -18.71 -11.31
C HIS A 337 -11.98 -18.61 -12.64
N ARG A 338 -10.82 -17.92 -12.64
CA ARG A 338 -9.97 -17.79 -13.83
C ARG A 338 -9.60 -19.19 -14.33
N PRO A 339 -10.05 -19.59 -15.54
CA PRO A 339 -9.74 -20.91 -16.04
C PRO A 339 -8.30 -20.97 -16.54
N ASP A 340 -7.64 -22.09 -16.29
CA ASP A 340 -6.30 -22.38 -16.79
C ASP A 340 -6.38 -23.45 -17.88
N PHE A 341 -6.30 -23.01 -19.12
CA PHE A 341 -6.31 -23.88 -20.30
C PHE A 341 -4.89 -24.23 -20.79
N SER A 342 -3.85 -23.78 -20.09
CA SER A 342 -2.45 -23.95 -20.52
C SER A 342 -1.82 -25.28 -20.13
N SER A 343 -2.50 -26.07 -19.31
CA SER A 343 -2.01 -27.36 -18.76
C SER A 343 -2.55 -28.61 -19.48
N GLY A 344 -3.15 -28.45 -20.67
CA GLY A 344 -3.65 -29.54 -21.51
C GLY A 344 -2.73 -29.81 -22.69
#